data_AF-A0A0K2V367-F1
#
_entry.id   AF-A0A0K2V367-F1
#
_cell.length_a   1.000
_cell.length_b   1.000
_cell.length_c   1.000
_cell.angle_alpha   90.00
_cell.angle_beta   90.00
_cell.angle_gamma   90.00
#
_symmetry.space_group_name_H-M   'P 1'
#
loop_
_entity.id
_entity.type
_entity.pdbx_description
1 polymer ?
#
loop_
_entity_poly.entity_id
_entity_poly.type
_entity_poly.pdbx_seq_one_letter_code
_entity_poly.pdbx_strand_id
1 'polypeptide(L)'
;MFKMHSTSVRKVFKTCLNFIYYQFKQVDIVLLNDLIGLYMPDNFKSKFPNTRMILDATVVKINKPRNIAVHRAMWSSYKNSNTVKVY
;
A
#
# COMPACT_ATOMS: atom_id res chain seq x y z
N MET A 1 21.97 -8.87 17.76
CA MET A 1 20.94 -8.13 18.52
C MET A 1 21.52 -6.75 18.87
N PHE A 2 20.79 -5.65 18.64
CA PHE A 2 21.31 -4.30 18.91
C PHE A 2 21.59 -4.13 20.42
N LYS A 3 22.81 -3.67 20.79
CA LYS A 3 23.24 -3.42 22.18
C LYS A 3 22.66 -2.11 22.73
N MET A 4 21.33 -1.96 22.66
CA MET A 4 20.65 -0.73 23.05
C MET A 4 19.40 -1.06 23.86
N HIS A 5 19.05 -0.18 24.80
CA HIS A 5 17.81 -0.30 25.55
C HIS A 5 16.60 -0.14 24.62
N SER A 6 15.52 -0.91 24.88
CA SER A 6 14.32 -0.94 24.05
C SER A 6 13.68 0.45 23.87
N THR A 7 13.80 1.32 24.87
CA THR A 7 13.30 2.70 24.78
C THR A 7 14.04 3.53 23.75
N SER A 8 15.35 3.33 23.59
CA SER A 8 16.16 4.02 22.57
C SER A 8 15.77 3.56 21.17
N VAL A 9 15.58 2.26 20.98
CA VAL A 9 15.10 1.69 19.70
C VAL A 9 13.70 2.24 19.36
N ARG A 10 12.79 2.28 20.34
CA ARG A 10 11.44 2.84 20.16
C ARG A 10 11.47 4.31 19.76
N LYS A 11 12.35 5.12 20.35
CA LYS A 11 12.50 6.54 20.01
C LYS A 11 12.96 6.70 18.56
N VAL A 12 14.03 6.00 18.16
CA VAL A 12 14.55 6.04 16.78
C VAL A 12 13.45 5.61 15.79
N PHE A 13 12.78 4.50 16.05
CA PHE A 13 11.71 4.00 15.18
C PHE A 13 10.57 5.01 15.01
N LYS A 14 10.10 5.62 16.11
CA LYS A 14 9.08 6.67 16.06
C LYS A 14 9.55 7.90 15.26
N THR A 15 10.80 8.33 15.46
CA THR A 15 11.37 9.44 14.71
C THR A 15 11.39 9.14 13.20
N CYS A 16 11.81 7.93 12.82
CA CYS A 16 11.78 7.50 11.42
C CYS A 16 10.37 7.49 10.84
N LEU A 17 9.39 6.95 11.58
CA LEU A 17 7.98 6.97 11.15
C LEU A 17 7.45 8.39 10.96
N ASN A 18 7.73 9.28 11.90
CA ASN A 18 7.30 10.67 11.81
C ASN A 18 7.96 11.38 10.63
N PHE A 19 9.26 11.16 10.40
CA PHE A 19 9.98 11.72 9.25
C PHE A 19 9.35 11.27 7.93
N ILE A 20 9.12 9.97 7.77
CA ILE A 20 8.42 9.39 6.61
C ILE A 20 7.05 10.05 6.43
N TYR A 21 6.26 10.14 7.50
CA TYR A 21 4.95 10.78 7.47
C TYR A 21 5.02 12.23 6.98
N TYR A 22 5.94 13.05 7.51
CA TYR A 22 6.05 14.46 7.11
C TYR A 22 6.60 14.66 5.69
N GLN A 23 7.47 13.76 5.22
CA GLN A 23 7.93 13.77 3.83
C GLN A 23 6.79 13.45 2.88
N PHE A 24 6.08 12.35 3.12
CA PHE A 24 4.98 11.93 2.25
C PHE A 24 3.74 12.83 2.36
N LYS A 25 3.54 13.51 3.49
CA LYS A 25 2.47 14.52 3.63
C LYS A 25 2.61 15.68 2.64
N GLN A 26 3.83 16.00 2.21
CA GLN A 26 4.09 17.10 1.27
C GLN A 26 3.99 16.67 -0.20
N VAL A 27 3.92 15.36 -0.47
CA VAL A 27 3.74 14.85 -1.83
C VAL A 27 2.26 14.94 -2.17
N ASP A 28 1.89 15.84 -3.08
CA ASP A 28 0.55 15.84 -3.65
C ASP A 28 0.29 14.49 -4.33
N ILE A 29 -0.70 13.76 -3.81
CA ILE A 29 -1.09 12.43 -4.31
C ILE A 29 -1.67 12.56 -5.73
N VAL A 30 -2.17 13.75 -6.08
CA VAL A 30 -2.70 14.06 -7.40
C VAL A 30 -1.60 14.71 -8.23
N LEU A 31 -0.75 13.88 -8.83
CA LEU A 31 0.21 14.34 -9.84
C LEU A 31 -0.55 14.86 -11.08
N LEU A 32 -0.08 15.96 -11.66
CA LEU A 32 -0.65 16.51 -12.89
C LEU A 32 -0.55 15.48 -14.02
N ASN A 33 -1.62 15.31 -14.81
CA ASN A 33 -1.69 14.34 -15.90
C ASN A 33 -0.49 14.43 -16.87
N ASP A 34 -0.01 15.64 -17.15
CA ASP A 34 1.09 15.87 -18.07
C ASP A 34 2.43 15.38 -17.51
N LEU A 35 2.67 15.57 -16.22
CA LEU A 35 3.86 15.04 -15.54
C LEU A 35 3.87 13.52 -15.52
N ILE A 36 2.72 12.90 -15.23
CA ILE A 36 2.59 11.44 -15.28
C ILE A 36 2.91 10.95 -16.69
N GLY A 37 2.33 11.57 -17.72
CA GLY A 37 2.57 11.19 -19.11
C GLY A 37 4.02 11.39 -19.59
N LEU A 38 4.72 12.37 -19.02
CA LEU A 38 6.13 12.68 -19.30
C LEU A 38 7.09 11.66 -18.68
N TYR A 39 6.83 11.22 -17.45
CA TYR A 39 7.69 10.29 -16.72
C TYR A 39 7.24 8.82 -16.80
N MET A 40 6.12 8.52 -17.46
CA MET A 40 5.63 7.16 -17.64
C MET A 40 6.59 6.34 -18.53
N PRO A 41 7.07 5.17 -18.06
CA PRO A 41 7.92 4.31 -18.88
C PRO A 41 7.22 3.86 -20.18
N ASP A 42 7.92 3.84 -21.30
CA ASP A 42 7.34 3.56 -22.63
C ASP A 42 6.57 2.23 -22.69
N ASN A 43 7.12 1.17 -22.09
CA ASN A 43 6.48 -0.14 -22.02
C ASN A 43 5.20 -0.12 -21.15
N PHE A 44 5.14 0.75 -20.15
CA PHE A 44 3.94 0.91 -19.34
C PHE A 44 2.90 1.76 -20.07
N LYS A 45 3.33 2.81 -20.77
CA LYS A 45 2.48 3.69 -21.59
C LYS A 45 1.81 2.96 -22.74
N SER A 46 2.50 2.02 -23.39
CA SER A 46 1.92 1.21 -24.47
C SER A 46 0.84 0.25 -23.99
N LYS A 47 0.99 -0.31 -22.79
CA LYS A 47 0.04 -1.29 -22.21
C LYS A 47 -1.08 -0.65 -21.40
N PHE A 48 -0.79 0.46 -20.74
CA PHE A 48 -1.65 1.10 -19.76
C PHE A 48 -1.68 2.64 -19.92
N PRO A 49 -2.01 3.18 -21.11
CA PRO A 49 -1.88 4.60 -21.43
C PRO A 49 -2.74 5.53 -20.54
N ASN A 50 -3.84 4.99 -20.00
CA ASN A 50 -4.79 5.71 -19.16
C ASN A 50 -4.55 5.52 -17.66
N THR A 51 -3.56 4.72 -17.26
CA THR A 51 -3.25 4.54 -15.84
C THR A 51 -2.54 5.78 -15.29
N ARG A 52 -2.97 6.24 -14.11
CA ARG A 52 -2.42 7.41 -13.43
C ARG A 52 -1.84 7.10 -12.06
N MET A 53 -2.43 6.12 -11.37
CA MET A 53 -2.02 5.70 -10.04
C MET A 53 -2.16 4.18 -9.94
N ILE A 54 -1.20 3.56 -9.26
CA ILE A 54 -1.28 2.15 -8.86
C ILE A 54 -1.42 2.14 -7.35
N LEU A 55 -2.59 1.71 -6.87
CA LEU A 55 -2.86 1.53 -5.46
C LEU A 55 -2.63 0.06 -5.11
N ASP A 56 -1.52 -0.22 -4.44
CA ASP A 56 -1.30 -1.53 -3.84
C ASP A 56 -1.81 -1.52 -2.39
N ALA A 57 -2.82 -2.34 -2.10
CA ALA A 57 -3.46 -2.39 -0.80
C ALA A 57 -2.83 -3.49 0.06
N THR A 58 -2.77 -3.27 1.37
CA THR A 58 -2.34 -4.33 2.29
C THR A 58 -3.46 -5.36 2.41
N VAL A 59 -3.16 -6.60 2.03
CA VAL A 59 -4.12 -7.71 2.08
C VAL A 59 -3.92 -8.49 3.38
N VAL A 60 -4.89 -8.42 4.28
CA VAL A 60 -4.87 -9.12 5.57
C VAL A 60 -5.69 -10.41 5.47
N LYS A 61 -5.10 -11.54 5.86
CA LYS A 61 -5.80 -12.82 5.92
C LYS A 61 -6.78 -12.83 7.10
N ILE A 62 -7.99 -13.34 6.88
CA ILE A 62 -9.05 -13.44 7.89
C ILE A 62 -9.63 -14.86 7.93
N ASN A 63 -10.34 -15.15 9.01
CA ASN A 63 -11.13 -16.38 9.12
C ASN A 63 -12.34 -16.34 8.18
N LYS A 64 -12.82 -17.52 7.79
CA LYS A 64 -14.01 -17.65 6.94
C LYS A 64 -15.22 -16.96 7.60
N PRO A 65 -15.85 -15.98 6.94
CA PRO A 65 -17.09 -15.37 7.41
C PRO A 65 -18.21 -16.40 7.47
N ARG A 66 -19.11 -16.29 8.44
CA ARG A 66 -20.31 -17.15 8.53
C ARG A 66 -21.33 -16.87 7.43
N ASN A 67 -21.46 -15.60 7.03
CA ASN A 67 -22.32 -15.21 5.93
C ASN A 67 -21.68 -15.62 4.59
N ILE A 68 -22.39 -16.42 3.80
CA ILE A 68 -21.92 -16.97 2.52
C ILE A 68 -21.62 -15.87 1.50
N ALA A 69 -22.44 -14.82 1.43
CA ALA A 69 -22.22 -13.70 0.51
C ALA A 69 -20.92 -12.96 0.86
N VAL A 70 -20.67 -12.74 2.16
CA VAL A 70 -19.44 -12.10 2.67
C VAL A 70 -18.22 -13.00 2.45
N HIS A 71 -18.35 -14.31 2.70
CA HIS A 71 -17.28 -15.28 2.42
C HIS A 71 -16.87 -15.27 0.95
N ARG A 72 -17.85 -15.25 0.03
CA ARG A 72 -17.59 -15.18 -1.41
C ARG A 72 -16.92 -13.86 -1.79
N ALA A 73 -17.39 -12.73 -1.26
CA ALA A 73 -16.83 -11.41 -1.55
C ALA A 73 -15.39 -11.25 -1.02
N MET A 74 -15.07 -11.87 0.12
CA MET A 74 -13.74 -11.78 0.73
C MET A 74 -12.79 -12.89 0.25
N TRP A 75 -13.19 -13.79 -0.63
CA TRP A 75 -12.32 -14.86 -1.10
C TRP A 75 -11.26 -14.33 -2.08
N SER A 76 -9.98 -14.55 -1.74
CA SER A 76 -8.88 -14.32 -2.66
C SER A 76 -8.43 -15.63 -3.26
N SER A 77 -8.68 -15.82 -4.55
CA SER A 77 -8.18 -16.97 -5.30
C SER A 77 -6.64 -17.01 -5.30
N TYR A 78 -5.99 -15.84 -5.34
CA TYR A 78 -4.52 -15.73 -5.29
C TYR A 78 -3.94 -16.23 -3.96
N LYS A 79 -4.56 -15.87 -2.82
CA LYS A 79 -4.11 -16.29 -1.49
C LYS A 79 -4.78 -17.57 -1.00
N ASN A 80 -5.64 -18.17 -1.81
CA ASN A 80 -6.47 -19.33 -1.47
C ASN A 80 -7.10 -19.24 -0.07
N SER A 81 -7.57 -18.04 0.29
CA SER A 81 -8.11 -17.76 1.63
C SER A 81 -8.96 -16.50 1.63
N ASN A 82 -9.76 -16.33 2.69
CA ASN A 82 -10.49 -15.09 2.91
C ASN A 82 -9.53 -13.98 3.32
N THR A 83 -9.65 -12.82 2.67
CA THR A 83 -8.80 -11.66 2.88
C THR A 83 -9.60 -10.37 2.88
N VAL A 84 -9.11 -9.38 3.61
CA VAL A 84 -9.61 -8.00 3.56
C VAL A 84 -8.50 -7.11 3.01
N LYS A 85 -8.86 -6.19 2.10
CA LYS A 85 -7.97 -5.12 1.66
C LYS A 85 -8.08 -3.96 2.65
N VAL A 86 -6.94 -3.55 3.18
CA VAL A 86 -6.79 -2.37 4.02
C VAL A 86 -6.07 -1.32 3.18
N TYR A 87 -6.73 -0.17 3.01
CA TYR A 87 -6.22 1.01 2.31
C TYR A 87 -5.80 2.07 3.32
#